data_AF-A0AAD9UQE9-F1
#
_entry.id   AF-A0AAD9UQE9-F1
#
_cell.length_a   1.000
_cell.length_b   1.000
_cell.length_c   1.000
_cell.angle_alpha   90.00
_cell.angle_beta   90.00
_cell.angle_gamma   90.00
#
_symmetry.space_group_name_H-M   'P 1'
#
loop_
_entity.id
_entity.type
_entity.pdbx_description
1 polymer ?
#
loop_
_entity_poly.entity_id
_entity_poly.type
_entity_poly.pdbx_seq_one_letter_code
_entity_poly.pdbx_strand_id
1 'polypeptide(L)'
;MDTSGFGFAKDVKTQKAESSEFPTLCETCLGPNPLIRMLKEKAGKTCRICDGPFTMFRWKPGPKARYKQTIICQNCSRIKNVCQTCLFDLEYGLPVQVRDEFVKNGVNLADAKVNLNYQINKVETGALEIPDNVRNPTLEKLARIAPYYRRNKPRVCTFWLKGACNRGSECPYLHEKETHDPALSKQNIRDRYKGQNDPLALQILAKVKAGAIDQSDDPSNPSDRLPDGVYLSMTPQEAQKHRAT
;
A
#
# COMPACT_ATOMS: atom_id res chain seq x y z
N MET A 1 27.87 -29.76 1.72
CA MET A 1 26.50 -29.72 1.17
C MET A 1 25.91 -28.36 1.49
N ASP A 2 26.13 -27.45 0.54
CA ASP A 2 25.49 -26.16 0.26
C ASP A 2 24.48 -25.59 1.25
N THR A 3 24.91 -24.59 2.03
CA THR A 3 24.02 -23.54 2.53
C THR A 3 24.15 -22.31 1.64
N SER A 4 23.80 -22.45 0.37
CA SER A 4 23.57 -21.32 -0.56
C SER A 4 22.16 -20.76 -0.33
N GLY A 5 21.93 -20.22 0.86
CA GLY A 5 20.76 -19.40 1.16
C GLY A 5 21.18 -17.95 1.27
N PHE A 6 20.40 -17.04 0.66
CA PHE A 6 20.44 -15.59 0.94
C PHE A 6 19.97 -15.33 2.38
N GLY A 7 20.69 -15.84 3.36
CA GLY A 7 20.44 -15.65 4.77
C GLY A 7 20.77 -14.22 5.16
N PHE A 8 19.83 -13.55 5.82
CA PHE A 8 20.07 -12.25 6.42
C PHE A 8 21.16 -12.38 7.50
N ALA A 9 22.30 -11.74 7.30
CA ALA A 9 23.29 -11.56 8.35
C ALA A 9 22.65 -10.73 9.47
N LYS A 10 22.49 -11.32 10.66
CA LYS A 10 21.99 -10.63 11.85
C LYS A 10 23.17 -10.31 12.78
N ASP A 11 23.26 -9.06 13.20
CA ASP A 11 23.93 -8.71 14.44
C ASP A 11 23.12 -9.24 15.63
N VAL A 12 23.84 -9.75 16.63
CA VAL A 12 23.42 -10.56 17.80
C VAL A 12 22.47 -9.84 18.79
N LYS A 13 21.92 -8.67 18.45
CA LYS A 13 20.82 -8.09 19.25
C LYS A 13 19.50 -8.61 18.70
N THR A 14 19.02 -9.70 19.30
CA THR A 14 17.76 -10.40 19.03
C THR A 14 16.56 -9.44 18.99
N GLN A 15 16.36 -8.76 17.87
CA GLN A 15 15.10 -8.09 17.58
C GLN A 15 14.06 -9.20 17.37
N LYS A 16 13.04 -9.21 18.23
CA LYS A 16 11.90 -10.11 18.15
C LYS A 16 11.28 -9.98 16.76
N ALA A 17 11.32 -11.06 15.99
CA ALA A 17 10.72 -11.08 14.67
C ALA A 17 9.19 -11.09 14.82
N GLU A 18 8.52 -10.17 14.15
CA GLU A 18 7.06 -10.07 14.22
C GLU A 18 6.41 -11.24 13.45
N SER A 19 5.60 -12.03 14.16
CA SER A 19 4.81 -13.11 13.59
C SER A 19 3.33 -12.75 13.58
N SER A 20 2.82 -12.27 12.46
CA SER A 20 1.40 -11.98 12.28
C SER A 20 0.71 -13.06 11.45
N GLU A 21 -0.59 -13.27 11.73
CA GLU A 21 -1.38 -14.25 11.00
C GLU A 21 -1.92 -13.72 9.68
N PHE A 22 -2.48 -12.51 9.73
CA PHE A 22 -3.16 -11.85 8.62
C PHE A 22 -2.73 -10.38 8.49
N PRO A 23 -2.56 -9.85 7.26
CA PRO A 23 -2.10 -8.48 7.03
C PRO A 23 -3.19 -7.43 7.27
N THR A 24 -2.79 -6.21 7.58
CA THR A 24 -3.68 -5.04 7.70
C THR A 24 -3.70 -4.25 6.39
N LEU A 25 -4.78 -4.39 5.63
CA LEU A 25 -4.91 -3.91 4.25
C LEU A 25 -6.23 -3.19 4.00
N CYS A 26 -6.25 -2.30 3.00
CA CYS A 26 -7.45 -1.67 2.50
C CYS A 26 -8.03 -2.40 1.29
N GLU A 27 -9.31 -2.16 1.01
CA GLU A 27 -10.08 -2.78 -0.09
C GLU A 27 -9.44 -2.56 -1.46
N THR A 28 -8.93 -1.34 -1.70
CA THR A 28 -8.23 -1.02 -2.96
C THR A 28 -7.00 -1.90 -3.18
N CYS A 29 -6.27 -2.27 -2.11
CA CYS A 29 -5.07 -3.07 -2.22
C CYS A 29 -5.35 -4.57 -2.30
N LEU A 30 -6.44 -5.03 -1.67
CA LEU A 30 -6.91 -6.40 -1.81
C LEU A 30 -7.44 -6.68 -3.22
N GLY A 31 -8.13 -5.70 -3.81
CA GLY A 31 -8.72 -5.80 -5.14
C GLY A 31 -10.21 -6.12 -5.08
N PRO A 32 -10.88 -6.19 -6.24
CA PRO A 32 -12.31 -6.41 -6.31
C PRO A 32 -12.73 -7.87 -6.06
N ASN A 33 -11.80 -8.83 -6.11
CA ASN A 33 -12.14 -10.25 -5.97
C ASN A 33 -12.26 -10.66 -4.48
N PRO A 34 -13.39 -11.21 -4.02
CA PRO A 34 -13.55 -11.74 -2.67
C PRO A 34 -12.64 -12.94 -2.36
N LEU A 35 -12.30 -13.75 -3.37
CA LEU A 35 -11.50 -14.97 -3.23
C LEU A 35 -10.05 -14.70 -3.60
N ILE A 36 -9.24 -14.38 -2.58
CA ILE A 36 -7.83 -14.01 -2.76
C ILE A 36 -6.93 -15.15 -2.28
N ARG A 37 -5.93 -15.48 -3.11
CA ARG A 37 -4.83 -16.37 -2.72
C ARG A 37 -3.63 -15.53 -2.31
N MET A 38 -3.12 -15.76 -1.10
CA MET A 38 -1.97 -15.06 -0.54
C MET A 38 -0.87 -16.03 -0.13
N LEU A 39 0.38 -15.64 -0.37
CA LEU A 39 1.57 -16.31 0.13
C LEU A 39 2.00 -15.61 1.42
N LYS A 40 2.30 -16.42 2.44
CA LYS A 40 2.78 -15.95 3.75
C LYS A 40 4.20 -16.46 3.96
N GLU A 41 5.10 -15.53 4.25
CA GLU A 41 6.50 -15.84 4.53
C GLU A 41 6.92 -15.17 5.85
N LYS A 42 7.26 -15.98 6.85
CA LYS A 42 7.68 -15.50 8.17
C LYS A 42 9.06 -14.87 8.06
N ALA A 43 9.19 -13.63 8.55
CA ALA A 43 10.45 -12.87 8.52
C ALA A 43 11.09 -12.73 7.11
N GLY A 44 10.28 -12.73 6.04
CA GLY A 44 10.79 -12.68 4.66
C GLY A 44 11.33 -11.29 4.24
N LYS A 45 10.86 -10.21 4.87
CA LYS A 45 11.30 -8.83 4.58
C LYS A 45 11.50 -7.99 5.83
N THR A 46 12.30 -6.94 5.69
CA THR A 46 12.48 -5.88 6.68
C THR A 46 11.52 -4.73 6.40
N CYS A 47 10.95 -4.17 7.47
CA CYS A 47 10.01 -3.05 7.40
C CYS A 47 10.73 -1.79 6.89
N ARG A 48 10.14 -1.03 5.96
CA ARG A 48 10.79 0.19 5.42
C ARG A 48 10.90 1.35 6.41
N ILE A 49 10.25 1.25 7.57
CA ILE A 49 10.19 2.29 8.60
C ILE A 49 11.07 1.95 9.80
N CYS A 50 10.82 0.83 10.48
CA CYS A 50 11.58 0.40 11.66
C CYS A 50 12.80 -0.49 11.31
N ASP A 51 12.93 -0.95 10.06
CA ASP A 51 13.90 -1.96 9.59
C ASP A 51 13.83 -3.30 10.33
N GLY A 52 12.82 -3.51 11.19
CA GLY A 52 12.58 -4.78 11.86
C GLY A 52 12.07 -5.86 10.89
N PRO A 53 12.45 -7.13 11.08
CA PRO A 53 11.94 -8.24 10.28
C PRO A 53 10.48 -8.51 10.62
N PHE A 54 9.63 -8.69 9.59
CA PHE A 54 8.21 -8.94 9.77
C PHE A 54 7.72 -10.03 8.81
N THR A 55 6.53 -10.56 9.10
CA THR A 55 5.88 -11.54 8.22
C THR A 55 5.37 -10.85 6.96
N MET A 56 5.89 -11.25 5.81
CA MET A 56 5.47 -10.67 4.53
C MET A 56 4.33 -11.47 3.91
N PHE A 57 3.37 -10.75 3.36
CA PHE A 57 2.27 -11.30 2.60
C PHE A 57 2.36 -10.83 1.15
N ARG A 58 2.14 -11.73 0.20
CA ARG A 58 2.14 -11.43 -1.24
C ARG A 58 0.92 -12.02 -1.93
N TRP A 59 0.17 -11.21 -2.67
CA TRP A 59 -1.05 -11.63 -3.38
C TRP A 59 -1.18 -10.91 -4.72
N LYS A 60 -2.12 -11.37 -5.54
CA LYS A 60 -2.48 -10.75 -6.82
C LYS A 60 -3.93 -10.22 -6.72
N PRO A 61 -4.14 -8.88 -6.69
CA PRO A 61 -5.48 -8.30 -6.50
C PRO A 61 -6.49 -8.58 -7.62
N GLY A 62 -6.00 -8.89 -8.82
CA GLY A 62 -6.81 -9.11 -10.00
C GLY A 62 -5.96 -9.63 -11.15
N PRO A 63 -6.56 -10.08 -12.25
CA PRO A 63 -5.88 -10.78 -13.35
C PRO A 63 -4.88 -9.88 -14.08
N LYS A 64 -5.29 -8.64 -14.39
CA LYS A 64 -4.47 -7.60 -15.01
C LYS A 64 -3.68 -6.76 -14.00
N ALA A 65 -3.77 -7.07 -12.70
CA ALA A 65 -3.06 -6.35 -11.66
C ALA A 65 -1.65 -6.90 -11.42
N ARG A 66 -0.76 -6.06 -10.89
CA ARG A 66 0.55 -6.52 -10.41
C ARG A 66 0.44 -7.22 -9.06
N TYR A 67 1.40 -8.10 -8.78
CA TYR A 67 1.58 -8.64 -7.44
C TYR A 67 1.83 -7.50 -6.44
N LYS A 68 1.05 -7.50 -5.37
CA LYS A 68 1.26 -6.65 -4.21
C LYS A 68 1.89 -7.44 -3.08
N GLN A 69 2.60 -6.71 -2.24
CA GLN A 69 3.24 -7.26 -1.06
C GLN A 69 3.25 -6.21 0.05
N THR A 70 3.19 -6.67 1.29
CA THR A 70 3.37 -5.82 2.49
C THR A 70 4.76 -5.18 2.52
N ILE A 71 4.81 -3.90 2.92
CA ILE A 71 6.04 -3.07 2.92
C ILE A 71 6.44 -2.70 4.35
N ILE A 72 5.45 -2.54 5.23
CA ILE A 72 5.63 -2.20 6.65
C ILE A 72 5.13 -3.34 7.54
N CYS A 73 5.63 -3.36 8.79
CA CYS A 73 5.19 -4.29 9.81
C CYS A 73 3.81 -3.93 10.39
N GLN A 74 3.19 -4.85 11.13
CA GLN A 74 1.85 -4.64 11.71
C GLN A 74 1.88 -3.59 12.82
N ASN A 75 2.98 -3.50 13.58
CA ASN A 75 3.10 -2.48 14.61
C ASN A 75 3.11 -1.07 14.02
N CYS A 76 3.89 -0.82 12.94
CA CYS A 76 3.88 0.48 12.25
C CYS A 76 2.51 0.78 11.62
N SER A 77 1.84 -0.23 11.08
CA SER A 77 0.48 -0.10 10.56
C SER A 77 -0.50 0.36 11.65
N ARG A 78 -0.45 -0.28 12.83
CA ARG A 78 -1.34 -0.02 13.96
C ARG A 78 -1.14 1.37 14.57
N ILE A 79 0.10 1.82 14.75
CA ILE A 79 0.42 3.13 15.37
C ILE A 79 -0.21 4.30 14.60
N LYS A 80 -0.17 4.23 13.27
CA LYS A 80 -0.69 5.29 12.40
C LYS A 80 -2.01 4.93 11.74
N ASN A 81 -2.66 3.81 12.05
CA ASN A 81 -3.88 3.32 11.38
C ASN A 81 -3.77 3.33 9.83
N VAL A 82 -2.71 2.75 9.27
CA VAL A 82 -2.44 2.78 7.82
C VAL A 82 -2.33 1.39 7.20
N CYS A 83 -2.69 1.27 5.93
CA CYS A 83 -2.52 0.02 5.18
C CYS A 83 -1.04 -0.34 4.97
N GLN A 84 -0.69 -1.63 5.19
CA GLN A 84 0.68 -2.15 5.09
C GLN A 84 1.35 -2.02 3.72
N THR A 85 0.58 -1.76 2.67
CA THR A 85 1.07 -1.68 1.29
C THR A 85 1.03 -0.30 0.69
N CYS A 86 -0.06 0.44 0.90
CA CYS A 86 -0.24 1.74 0.26
C CYS A 86 0.07 2.91 1.18
N LEU A 87 0.15 2.71 2.50
CA LEU A 87 0.38 3.76 3.51
C LEU A 87 -0.71 4.83 3.56
N PHE A 88 -1.88 4.54 2.97
CA PHE A 88 -3.08 5.35 3.16
C PHE A 88 -3.79 4.89 4.42
N ASP A 89 -4.55 5.82 5.00
CA ASP A 89 -5.42 5.56 6.13
C ASP A 89 -6.44 4.45 5.83
N LEU A 90 -6.78 3.65 6.84
CA LEU A 90 -7.72 2.53 6.71
C LEU A 90 -9.19 2.97 6.71
N GLU A 91 -9.53 4.12 7.30
CA GLU A 91 -10.91 4.60 7.43
C GLU A 91 -11.31 5.49 6.26
N TYR A 92 -10.51 6.53 5.99
CA TYR A 92 -10.82 7.57 4.98
C TYR A 92 -10.11 7.32 3.64
N GLY A 93 -9.09 6.47 3.61
CA GLY A 93 -8.31 6.22 2.39
C GLY A 93 -7.46 7.42 1.93
N LEU A 94 -7.14 8.34 2.84
CA LEU A 94 -6.36 9.57 2.58
C LEU A 94 -4.88 9.41 2.97
N PRO A 95 -3.97 10.23 2.42
CA PRO A 95 -2.59 10.30 2.90
C PRO A 95 -2.51 10.73 4.36
N VAL A 96 -1.51 10.22 5.10
CA VAL A 96 -1.31 10.50 6.53
C VAL A 96 -1.23 11.99 6.82
N GLN A 97 -0.51 12.75 5.99
CA GLN A 97 -0.37 14.20 6.16
C GLN A 97 -1.71 14.94 6.10
N VAL A 98 -2.60 14.55 5.17
CA VAL A 98 -3.93 15.16 5.04
C VAL A 98 -4.75 14.87 6.30
N ARG A 99 -4.76 13.61 6.75
CA ARG A 99 -5.51 13.20 7.95
C ARG A 99 -5.00 13.92 9.19
N ASP A 100 -3.69 13.92 9.41
CA ASP A 100 -3.07 14.46 10.62
C ASP A 100 -3.23 16.00 10.70
N GLU A 101 -3.45 16.73 9.59
CA GLU A 101 -3.81 18.16 9.62
C GLU A 101 -5.19 18.43 10.24
N PHE A 102 -6.14 17.50 10.10
CA PHE A 102 -7.49 17.63 10.66
C PHE A 102 -7.67 16.90 12.00
N VAL A 103 -6.89 15.84 12.26
CA VAL A 103 -6.89 15.11 13.53
C VAL A 103 -5.79 15.66 14.43
N LYS A 104 -6.13 16.62 15.29
CA LYS A 104 -5.19 17.27 16.23
C LYS A 104 -4.53 16.30 17.24
N ASN A 105 -5.00 15.05 17.33
CA ASN A 105 -4.51 14.02 18.27
C ASN A 105 -3.52 13.03 17.63
N GLY A 106 -2.81 13.42 16.57
CA GLY A 106 -1.84 12.55 15.91
C GLY A 106 -0.67 12.16 16.83
N VAL A 107 -0.27 10.89 16.79
CA VAL A 107 0.97 10.42 17.44
C VAL A 107 2.17 10.99 16.68
N ASN A 108 2.99 11.79 17.37
CA ASN A 108 4.27 12.29 16.86
C ASN A 108 5.35 11.21 16.99
N LEU A 109 5.87 10.71 15.87
CA LEU A 109 6.95 9.74 15.87
C LEU A 109 8.31 10.44 15.80
N ALA A 110 9.28 9.91 16.54
CA ALA A 110 10.65 10.40 16.51
C ALA A 110 11.34 10.13 15.16
N ASP A 111 12.18 11.05 14.73
CA ASP A 111 12.93 10.90 13.47
C ASP A 111 14.08 9.89 13.58
N ALA A 112 14.75 9.88 14.73
CA ALA A 112 15.83 8.96 15.02
C ALA A 112 15.31 7.53 15.18
N LYS A 113 15.90 6.59 14.43
CA LYS A 113 15.50 5.18 14.40
C LYS A 113 15.49 4.51 15.77
N VAL A 114 16.44 4.85 16.64
CA VAL A 114 16.53 4.28 18.00
C VAL A 114 15.32 4.68 18.84
N ASN A 115 14.98 5.97 18.82
CA ASN A 115 13.84 6.51 19.57
C ASN A 115 12.52 5.99 19.01
N LEU A 116 12.43 5.86 17.69
CA LEU A 116 11.29 5.26 17.01
C LEU A 116 11.06 3.81 17.45
N ASN A 117 12.10 2.99 17.46
CA ASN A 117 11.99 1.59 17.89
C ASN A 117 11.59 1.48 19.37
N TYR A 118 12.07 2.39 20.21
CA TYR A 118 11.64 2.46 21.61
C TYR A 118 10.15 2.80 21.76
N GLN A 119 9.65 3.76 20.99
CA GLN A 119 8.22 4.09 20.96
C GLN A 119 7.36 2.91 20.45
N ILE A 120 7.83 2.22 19.40
CA ILE A 120 7.15 1.04 18.85
C ILE A 120 7.06 -0.07 19.91
N ASN A 121 8.15 -0.34 20.63
CA ASN A 121 8.16 -1.36 21.68
C ASN A 121 7.16 -1.02 22.80
N LYS A 122 7.02 0.26 23.18
CA LYS A 122 6.02 0.68 24.18
C LYS A 122 4.59 0.44 23.71
N VAL A 123 4.32 0.65 22.42
CA VAL A 123 3.01 0.35 21.83
C VAL A 123 2.78 -1.16 21.79
N GLU A 124 3.79 -1.97 21.45
CA GLU A 124 3.69 -3.43 21.49
C GLU A 124 3.38 -3.95 22.91
N THR A 125 3.98 -3.35 23.93
CA THR A 125 3.71 -3.70 25.34
C THR A 125 2.41 -3.09 25.89
N GLY A 126 1.67 -2.30 25.09
CA GLY A 126 0.45 -1.62 25.54
C GLY A 126 0.68 -0.48 26.54
N ALA A 127 1.92 -0.02 26.70
CA ALA A 127 2.29 1.06 27.62
C ALA A 127 2.06 2.47 27.02
N LEU A 128 1.76 2.55 25.72
CA LEU A 128 1.32 3.77 25.05
C LEU A 128 -0.04 3.49 24.43
N GLU A 129 -1.05 4.23 24.90
CA GLU A 129 -2.38 4.24 24.31
C GLU A 129 -2.35 5.05 23.01
N ILE A 130 -2.86 4.44 21.94
CA ILE A 130 -3.08 5.13 20.67
C ILE A 130 -4.44 5.81 20.81
N PRO A 131 -4.54 7.14 20.58
CA PRO A 131 -5.81 7.83 20.66
C PRO A 131 -6.84 7.22 19.70
N ASP A 132 -8.07 7.05 20.19
CA ASP A 132 -9.17 6.57 19.36
C ASP A 132 -9.43 7.52 18.17
N ASN A 133 -9.82 6.95 17.03
CA ASN A 133 -10.18 7.72 15.84
C ASN A 133 -11.44 8.54 16.11
N VAL A 134 -11.25 9.84 16.32
CA VAL A 134 -12.35 10.79 16.40
C VAL A 134 -12.87 11.04 14.98
N ARG A 135 -14.15 10.73 14.75
CA ARG A 135 -14.79 10.96 13.45
C ARG A 135 -14.80 12.46 13.14
N ASN A 136 -14.29 12.82 11.96
CA ASN A 136 -14.27 14.21 11.50
C ASN A 136 -15.09 14.36 10.20
N PRO A 137 -16.15 15.18 10.19
CA PRO A 137 -17.03 15.32 9.02
C PRO A 137 -16.32 15.89 7.79
N THR A 138 -15.23 16.65 7.98
CA THR A 138 -14.42 17.18 6.87
C THR A 138 -13.64 16.07 6.18
N LEU A 139 -13.10 15.11 6.95
CA LEU A 139 -12.37 13.96 6.39
C LEU A 139 -13.31 13.01 5.65
N GLU A 140 -14.54 12.82 6.13
CA GLU A 140 -15.55 12.02 5.44
C GLU A 140 -15.93 12.61 4.06
N LYS A 141 -16.00 13.93 3.93
CA LYS A 141 -16.24 14.59 2.64
C LYS A 141 -15.07 14.46 1.66
N LEU A 142 -13.85 14.34 2.19
CA LEU A 142 -12.63 14.16 1.38
C LEU A 142 -12.37 12.69 1.04
N ALA A 143 -12.92 11.77 1.85
CA ALA A 143 -12.79 10.34 1.64
C ALA A 143 -13.41 9.93 0.30
N ARG A 144 -12.75 9.01 -0.40
CA ARG A 144 -13.27 8.48 -1.66
C ARG A 144 -14.31 7.40 -1.36
N ILE A 145 -15.47 7.52 -2.00
CA ILE A 145 -16.55 6.53 -1.88
C ILE A 145 -16.20 5.23 -2.65
N ALA A 146 -15.51 5.35 -3.79
CA ALA A 146 -15.18 4.21 -4.65
C ALA A 146 -13.69 3.83 -4.60
N PRO A 147 -13.36 2.53 -4.69
CA PRO A 147 -11.98 2.06 -4.67
C PRO A 147 -11.23 2.43 -5.96
N TYR A 148 -10.05 3.04 -5.81
CA TYR A 148 -9.19 3.43 -6.93
C TYR A 148 -8.26 2.28 -7.38
N TYR A 149 -8.78 1.36 -8.20
CA TYR A 149 -8.02 0.18 -8.65
C TYR A 149 -6.91 0.46 -9.65
N ARG A 150 -6.83 1.68 -10.24
CA ARG A 150 -5.71 2.07 -11.12
C ARG A 150 -4.35 1.95 -10.42
N ARG A 151 -4.31 2.08 -9.09
CA ARG A 151 -3.09 1.84 -8.26
C ARG A 151 -2.54 0.41 -8.36
N ASN A 152 -3.39 -0.55 -8.74
CA ASN A 152 -3.06 -1.96 -8.86
C ASN A 152 -2.52 -2.32 -10.26
N LYS A 153 -2.58 -1.39 -11.23
CA LYS A 153 -2.05 -1.62 -12.57
C LYS A 153 -0.55 -1.98 -12.52
N PRO A 154 -0.08 -2.81 -13.48
CA PRO A 154 1.34 -3.06 -13.66
C PRO A 154 2.08 -1.76 -13.97
N ARG A 155 3.39 -1.76 -13.73
CA ARG A 155 4.22 -0.64 -14.18
C ARG A 155 4.26 -0.61 -15.70
N VAL A 156 4.44 0.57 -16.27
CA VAL A 156 4.69 0.75 -17.70
C VAL A 156 5.95 0.00 -18.11
N CYS A 157 5.88 -0.70 -19.23
CA CYS A 157 7.02 -1.40 -19.80
C CYS A 157 8.05 -0.41 -20.31
N THR A 158 9.23 -0.36 -19.67
CA THR A 158 10.32 0.52 -20.09
C THR A 158 10.86 0.19 -21.48
N PHE A 159 10.83 -1.08 -21.90
CA PHE A 159 11.24 -1.51 -23.23
C PHE A 159 10.24 -1.08 -24.31
N TRP A 160 8.94 -1.09 -23.99
CA TRP A 160 7.91 -0.63 -24.91
C TRP A 160 8.00 0.89 -25.13
N LEU A 161 8.27 1.65 -24.07
CA LEU A 161 8.54 3.10 -24.20
C LEU A 161 9.73 3.40 -25.11
N LYS A 162 10.70 2.50 -25.19
CA LYS A 162 11.86 2.58 -26.09
C LYS A 162 11.63 1.98 -27.48
N GLY A 163 10.45 1.39 -27.74
CA GLY A 163 10.13 0.71 -29.00
C GLY A 163 10.80 -0.66 -29.18
N ALA A 164 11.41 -1.23 -28.13
CA ALA A 164 12.20 -2.46 -28.18
C ALA A 164 11.55 -3.64 -27.42
N CYS A 165 10.22 -3.62 -27.23
CA CYS A 165 9.52 -4.69 -26.53
C CYS A 165 9.11 -5.82 -27.49
N ASN A 166 9.79 -6.97 -27.39
CA ASN A 166 9.54 -8.12 -28.26
C ASN A 166 8.42 -9.05 -27.73
N ARG A 167 7.83 -8.72 -26.57
CA ARG A 167 6.83 -9.57 -25.89
C ARG A 167 5.39 -9.32 -26.36
N GLY A 168 5.16 -8.30 -27.19
CA GLY A 168 3.83 -7.99 -27.73
C GLY A 168 2.75 -7.88 -26.65
N SER A 169 1.63 -8.59 -26.86
CA SER A 169 0.49 -8.65 -25.94
C SER A 169 0.71 -9.53 -24.70
N GLU A 170 1.74 -10.37 -24.68
CA GLU A 170 2.06 -11.26 -23.56
C GLU A 170 2.89 -10.54 -22.48
N CYS A 171 3.33 -9.31 -22.76
CA CYS A 171 4.13 -8.53 -21.82
C CYS A 171 3.38 -8.33 -20.48
N PRO A 172 3.95 -8.76 -19.33
CA PRO A 172 3.31 -8.55 -18.02
C PRO A 172 3.23 -7.08 -17.58
N TYR A 173 3.92 -6.19 -18.29
CA TYR A 173 3.99 -4.76 -18.01
C TYR A 173 3.04 -4.00 -18.94
N LEU A 174 2.60 -2.82 -18.50
CA LEU A 174 1.60 -2.04 -19.23
C LEU A 174 2.22 -1.39 -20.48
N HIS A 175 1.54 -1.51 -21.62
CA HIS A 175 1.88 -0.86 -22.89
C HIS A 175 0.96 0.36 -23.13
N GLU A 176 0.98 1.30 -22.19
CA GLU A 176 0.22 2.55 -22.23
C GLU A 176 1.12 3.69 -21.75
N LYS A 177 0.96 4.88 -22.33
CA LYS A 177 1.69 6.06 -21.85
C LYS A 177 0.97 6.60 -20.62
N GLU A 178 1.50 6.32 -19.43
CA GLU A 178 1.00 6.98 -18.21
C GLU A 178 1.48 8.44 -18.20
N THR A 179 0.54 9.39 -18.20
CA THR A 179 0.83 10.81 -17.93
C THR A 179 1.15 10.94 -16.45
N HIS A 180 2.43 10.88 -16.11
CA HIS A 180 2.88 11.14 -14.76
C HIS A 180 3.17 12.62 -14.57
N ASP A 181 2.55 13.23 -13.57
CA ASP A 181 2.96 14.54 -13.11
C ASP A 181 4.38 14.47 -12.55
N PRO A 182 5.36 15.22 -13.10
CA PRO A 182 6.75 15.18 -12.64
C PRO A 182 6.88 15.48 -11.13
N ALA A 183 5.99 16.31 -10.58
CA ALA A 183 5.93 16.64 -9.16
C ALA A 183 5.60 15.44 -8.26
N LEU A 184 4.86 14.45 -8.76
CA LEU A 184 4.46 13.25 -8.00
C LEU A 184 5.43 12.07 -8.17
N SER A 185 6.44 12.19 -9.03
CA SER A 185 7.36 11.08 -9.34
C SER A 185 8.32 10.74 -8.20
N LYS A 186 8.67 11.71 -7.34
CA LYS A 186 9.68 11.54 -6.27
C LYS A 186 9.03 11.42 -4.90
N GLN A 187 8.30 10.33 -4.67
CA GLN A 187 7.65 10.04 -3.38
C GLN A 187 8.47 9.06 -2.54
N ASN A 188 8.97 9.52 -1.40
CA ASN A 188 9.66 8.67 -0.43
C ASN A 188 8.67 7.99 0.52
N ILE A 189 8.90 6.71 0.82
CA ILE A 189 8.05 5.91 1.72
C ILE A 189 8.07 6.44 3.16
N ARG A 190 9.23 6.89 3.64
CA ARG A 190 9.38 7.39 5.02
C ARG A 190 8.61 8.69 5.24
N ASP A 191 8.73 9.60 4.27
CA ASP A 191 8.09 10.93 4.32
C ASP A 191 6.57 10.79 4.27
N ARG A 192 6.06 9.91 3.40
CA ARG A 192 4.63 9.55 3.33
C ARG A 192 4.09 8.93 4.61
N TYR A 193 4.87 8.10 5.29
CA TYR A 193 4.45 7.47 6.55
C TYR A 193 4.43 8.46 7.72
N LYS A 194 5.42 9.36 7.78
CA LYS A 194 5.49 10.40 8.82
C LYS A 194 4.48 11.53 8.58
N GLY A 195 4.00 11.69 7.35
CA GLY A 195 3.11 12.78 6.97
C GLY A 195 3.84 14.12 6.78
N GLN A 196 5.12 14.07 6.37
CA GLN A 196 5.93 15.26 6.10
C GLN A 196 6.23 15.33 4.60
N ASN A 197 6.06 16.51 3.99
CA ASN A 197 6.45 16.80 2.60
C ASN A 197 5.95 15.79 1.56
N ASP A 198 4.74 15.24 1.71
CA ASP A 198 4.14 14.40 0.68
C ASP A 198 3.55 15.30 -0.44
N PRO A 199 4.08 15.26 -1.68
CA PRO A 199 3.59 16.11 -2.76
C PRO A 199 2.12 15.86 -3.09
N LEU A 200 1.62 14.63 -2.91
CA LEU A 200 0.20 14.32 -3.13
C LEU A 200 -0.67 14.95 -2.05
N ALA A 201 -0.22 14.89 -0.79
CA ALA A 201 -0.95 15.51 0.32
C ALA A 201 -1.00 17.03 0.16
N LEU A 202 0.11 17.67 -0.21
CA LEU A 202 0.15 19.11 -0.46
C LEU A 202 -0.82 19.53 -1.57
N GLN A 203 -0.91 18.76 -2.65
CA GLN A 203 -1.89 19.03 -3.72
C GLN A 203 -3.33 18.90 -3.22
N ILE A 204 -3.63 17.86 -2.44
CA ILE A 204 -4.98 17.68 -1.86
C ILE A 204 -5.30 18.86 -0.93
N LEU A 205 -4.39 19.20 -0.02
CA LEU A 205 -4.59 20.30 0.93
C LEU A 205 -4.73 21.66 0.23
N ALA A 206 -3.96 21.91 -0.83
CA ALA A 206 -4.10 23.11 -1.65
C ALA A 206 -5.49 23.19 -2.31
N LYS A 207 -6.00 22.06 -2.84
CA LYS A 207 -7.35 21.98 -3.40
C LYS A 207 -8.43 22.24 -2.34
N VAL A 208 -8.29 21.66 -1.15
CA VAL A 208 -9.21 21.88 -0.02
C VAL A 208 -9.21 23.35 0.40
N LYS A 209 -8.03 23.97 0.53
CA LYS A 209 -7.89 25.39 0.89
C LYS A 209 -8.48 26.32 -0.18
N ALA A 210 -8.41 25.93 -1.45
CA ALA A 210 -9.03 26.65 -2.56
C ALA A 210 -10.56 26.46 -2.65
N GLY A 211 -11.17 25.66 -1.76
CA GLY A 211 -12.61 25.37 -1.80
C GLY A 211 -13.04 24.48 -2.98
N ALA A 212 -12.10 24.03 -3.81
CA ALA A 212 -12.34 23.12 -4.92
C ALA A 212 -12.37 21.69 -4.41
N ILE A 213 -13.47 21.28 -3.77
CA ILE A 213 -13.79 19.86 -3.53
C ILE A 213 -14.31 19.30 -4.85
N ASP A 214 -13.41 19.15 -5.80
CA ASP A 214 -13.74 18.63 -7.10
C ASP A 214 -13.78 17.09 -7.02
N GLN A 215 -14.95 16.51 -7.28
CA GLN A 215 -15.14 15.06 -7.46
C GLN A 215 -14.54 14.59 -8.81
N SER A 216 -13.46 15.21 -9.28
CA SER A 216 -12.95 15.05 -10.66
C SER A 216 -12.14 13.78 -10.93
N ASP A 217 -12.26 12.77 -10.07
CA ASP A 217 -12.08 11.38 -10.48
C ASP A 217 -13.46 10.71 -10.40
N ASP A 218 -14.35 11.07 -11.34
CA ASP A 218 -15.73 10.62 -11.41
C ASP A 218 -15.82 9.07 -11.29
N PRO A 219 -16.48 8.54 -10.25
CA PRO A 219 -16.72 7.11 -10.08
C PRO A 219 -17.53 6.47 -11.22
N SER A 220 -18.07 7.28 -12.14
CA SER A 220 -18.94 6.86 -13.25
C SER A 220 -18.21 6.33 -14.48
N ASN A 221 -16.87 6.40 -14.58
CA ASN A 221 -16.19 5.81 -15.73
C ASN A 221 -16.42 4.28 -15.75
N PRO A 222 -17.22 3.74 -16.68
CA PRO A 222 -17.67 2.35 -16.65
C PRO A 222 -16.53 1.35 -16.85
N SER A 223 -15.35 1.82 -17.29
CA SER A 223 -14.21 0.97 -17.61
C SER A 223 -13.51 0.37 -16.38
N ASP A 224 -13.70 0.93 -15.18
CA ASP A 224 -12.98 0.54 -13.96
C ASP A 224 -13.84 -0.26 -12.96
N ARG A 225 -15.17 -0.36 -13.17
CA ARG A 225 -16.07 -1.23 -12.38
C ARG A 225 -16.26 -2.56 -13.11
N LEU A 226 -15.78 -3.65 -12.51
CA LEU A 226 -16.20 -4.98 -12.95
C LEU A 226 -17.70 -5.13 -12.64
N PRO A 227 -18.52 -5.72 -13.54
CA PRO A 227 -19.92 -5.98 -13.26
C PRO A 227 -20.08 -6.81 -11.97
N ASP A 228 -21.10 -6.52 -11.19
CA ASP A 228 -21.40 -7.25 -9.95
C ASP A 228 -21.52 -8.76 -10.24
N GLY A 229 -20.80 -9.58 -9.47
CA GLY A 229 -20.75 -11.04 -9.65
C GLY A 229 -19.70 -11.55 -10.65
N VAL A 230 -19.05 -10.68 -11.44
CA VAL A 230 -17.97 -11.06 -12.36
C VAL A 230 -16.60 -10.79 -11.72
N TYR A 231 -16.19 -11.71 -10.86
CA TYR A 231 -14.84 -11.70 -10.30
C TYR A 231 -13.92 -12.51 -11.19
N LEU A 232 -13.12 -11.81 -11.99
CA LEU A 232 -12.13 -12.43 -12.88
C LEU A 232 -10.93 -12.98 -12.08
N SER A 233 -11.19 -13.83 -11.09
CA SER A 233 -10.28 -14.95 -10.81
C SER A 233 -10.36 -15.87 -12.00
N MET A 234 -9.20 -16.26 -12.56
CA MET A 234 -9.09 -17.35 -13.51
C MET A 234 -10.09 -18.43 -13.12
N THR A 235 -11.13 -18.60 -13.93
CA THR A 235 -12.03 -19.74 -13.72
C THR A 235 -11.16 -21.00 -13.74
N PRO A 236 -11.49 -22.06 -12.99
CA PRO A 236 -10.72 -23.31 -13.05
C PRO A 236 -10.49 -23.80 -14.49
N GLN A 237 -11.42 -23.49 -15.40
CA GLN A 237 -11.35 -23.76 -16.83
C GLN A 237 -10.30 -22.91 -17.59
N GLU A 238 -10.18 -21.61 -17.30
CA GLU A 238 -9.12 -20.75 -17.87
C GLU A 238 -7.73 -21.08 -17.32
N ALA A 239 -7.64 -21.54 -16.07
CA ALA A 239 -6.39 -22.02 -15.49
C ALA A 239 -5.89 -23.31 -16.14
N GLN A 240 -6.79 -24.17 -16.64
CA GLN A 240 -6.46 -25.38 -17.39
C GLN A 240 -5.94 -25.05 -18.80
N LYS A 241 -6.49 -24.03 -19.48
CA LYS A 241 -6.01 -23.60 -20.80
C LYS A 241 -4.56 -23.13 -20.79
N HIS A 242 -4.13 -22.43 -19.74
CA HIS A 242 -2.73 -22.01 -19.56
C HIS A 242 -1.78 -23.13 -19.08
N ARG A 243 -2.30 -24.31 -18.72
CA ARG A 243 -1.47 -25.50 -18.42
C ARG A 243 -1.28 -26.41 -19.63
N ALA A 244 -2.09 -26.24 -20.67
CA ALA A 244 -2.09 -27.07 -21.88
C ALA A 244 -1.35 -26.41 -23.07
N THR A 245 -0.80 -25.21 -22.88
CA THR A 245 0.14 -24.51 -23.78
C THR A 245 1.53 -24.53 -23.15
#